data_AF-A0A7J3HNZ9-F1
#
_entry.id   AF-A0A7J3HNZ9-F1
#
_cell.length_a   1.000
_cell.length_b   1.000
_cell.length_c   1.000
_cell.angle_alpha   90.00
_cell.angle_beta   90.00
_cell.angle_gamma   90.00
#
_symmetry.space_group_name_H-M   'P 1'
#
loop_
_entity.id
_entity.type
_entity.pdbx_description
1 polymer ?
#
loop_
_entity_poly.entity_id
_entity_poly.type
_entity_poly.pdbx_seq_one_letter_code
_entity_poly.pdbx_strand_id
1 'polypeptide(L)'
;MVDEQNYVSVMPEQIRIKIVGAVDVDPQFTLSDNEAATYGILDAVQRAYEKICKSETLLKRFPIDYTFLHPEPEILVLKRNDVLSLIKFIKERTNIDPYKEPVSFTYRSKTFLLSIEHSCG
;
A
#
# COMPACT_ATOMS: atom_id res chain seq x y z
N MET A 1 23.79 -2.64 1.66
CA MET A 1 22.72 -2.24 0.72
C MET A 1 22.05 -3.52 0.26
N VAL A 2 20.80 -3.77 0.65
CA VAL A 2 20.09 -4.97 0.20
C VAL A 2 19.68 -4.73 -1.24
N ASP A 3 20.35 -5.43 -2.15
CA ASP A 3 20.05 -5.44 -3.58
C ASP A 3 18.68 -6.10 -3.81
N GLU A 4 17.88 -5.61 -4.74
CA GLU A 4 16.57 -6.18 -5.09
C GLU A 4 16.67 -7.68 -5.40
N GLN A 5 17.79 -8.08 -6.02
CA GLN A 5 18.10 -9.48 -6.31
C GLN A 5 18.29 -10.33 -5.05
N ASN A 6 18.86 -9.75 -3.97
CA ASN A 6 18.94 -10.43 -2.68
C ASN A 6 17.58 -10.52 -2.00
N TYR A 7 16.70 -9.56 -2.23
CA TYR A 7 15.36 -9.58 -1.66
C TYR A 7 14.47 -10.66 -2.32
N VAL A 8 14.46 -10.71 -3.65
CA VAL A 8 13.68 -11.71 -4.40
C VAL A 8 14.14 -13.13 -4.11
N SER A 9 15.44 -13.35 -3.86
CA SER A 9 16.00 -14.68 -3.62
C SER A 9 15.62 -15.30 -2.27
N VAL A 10 15.31 -14.47 -1.26
CA VAL A 10 14.90 -14.90 0.09
C VAL A 10 13.43 -14.65 0.41
N MET A 11 12.68 -14.09 -0.55
CA MET A 11 11.27 -13.72 -0.36
C MET A 11 10.43 -14.95 0.02
N PRO A 12 9.56 -14.90 1.03
CA PRO A 12 8.68 -16.02 1.36
C PRO A 12 7.67 -16.29 0.24
N GLU A 13 7.02 -17.46 0.25
CA GLU A 13 5.98 -17.78 -0.75
C GLU A 13 4.76 -16.87 -0.63
N GLN A 14 4.48 -16.43 0.60
CA GLN A 14 3.41 -15.52 0.95
C GLN A 14 3.98 -14.25 1.52
N ILE A 15 3.55 -13.10 0.99
CA ILE A 15 4.03 -11.79 1.39
C ILE A 15 2.86 -10.95 1.84
N ARG A 16 3.05 -10.29 2.97
CA ARG A 16 2.08 -9.39 3.55
C ARG A 16 2.26 -7.99 2.96
N ILE A 17 1.17 -7.42 2.49
CA ILE A 17 1.08 -6.03 2.04
C ILE A 17 0.18 -5.29 3.02
N LYS A 18 0.57 -4.07 3.35
CA LYS A 18 -0.24 -3.14 4.13
C LYS A 18 -0.69 -1.99 3.25
N ILE A 19 -1.97 -1.65 3.34
CA ILE A 19 -2.59 -0.51 2.66
C ILE A 19 -3.25 0.35 3.72
N VAL A 20 -2.84 1.60 3.83
CA VAL A 20 -3.39 2.53 4.83
C VAL A 20 -3.81 3.82 4.16
N GLY A 21 -4.98 4.34 4.54
CA GLY A 21 -5.42 5.66 4.08
C GLY A 21 -4.60 6.76 4.73
N ALA A 22 -4.19 7.75 3.94
CA ALA A 22 -3.38 8.87 4.38
C ALA A 22 -4.05 10.21 4.05
N VAL A 23 -3.84 11.19 4.91
CA VAL A 23 -4.16 12.60 4.65
C VAL A 23 -2.84 13.35 4.49
N ASP A 24 -2.87 14.46 3.75
CA ASP A 24 -1.72 15.36 3.57
C ASP A 24 -0.46 14.67 3.01
N VAL A 25 -0.66 13.64 2.18
CA VAL A 25 0.38 12.95 1.41
C VAL A 25 0.12 13.20 -0.07
N ASP A 26 1.17 13.61 -0.79
CA ASP A 26 1.11 13.73 -2.24
C ASP A 26 1.18 12.33 -2.89
N PRO A 27 0.19 11.95 -3.72
CA PRO A 27 0.16 10.66 -4.38
C PRO A 27 1.17 10.60 -5.53
N GLN A 28 1.87 9.47 -5.66
CA GLN A 28 2.85 9.24 -6.74
C GLN A 28 2.21 8.73 -8.03
N PHE A 29 1.04 8.07 -7.92
CA PHE A 29 0.28 7.61 -9.08
C PHE A 29 -1.21 7.42 -8.73
N THR A 30 -2.03 7.17 -9.75
CA THR A 30 -3.44 6.81 -9.59
C THR A 30 -3.66 5.34 -9.91
N LEU A 31 -4.45 4.67 -9.06
CA LEU A 31 -4.86 3.28 -9.21
C LEU A 31 -6.37 3.23 -9.51
N SER A 32 -6.74 2.50 -10.57
CA SER A 32 -8.14 2.23 -10.94
C SER A 32 -8.65 0.91 -10.37
N ASP A 33 -9.97 0.72 -10.32
CA ASP A 33 -10.61 -0.54 -9.88
C ASP A 33 -10.11 -1.74 -10.72
N ASN A 34 -9.93 -1.58 -12.04
CA ASN A 34 -9.43 -2.64 -12.94
C ASN A 34 -7.98 -3.03 -12.64
N GLU A 35 -7.10 -2.06 -12.39
CA GLU A 35 -5.70 -2.33 -12.01
C GLU A 35 -5.64 -2.99 -10.65
N ALA A 36 -6.40 -2.48 -9.67
CA ALA A 36 -6.48 -3.08 -8.34
C ALA A 36 -6.98 -4.52 -8.39
N ALA A 37 -7.96 -4.83 -9.26
CA ALA A 37 -8.44 -6.19 -9.48
C ALA A 37 -7.38 -7.08 -10.14
N THR A 38 -6.67 -6.56 -11.15
CA THR A 38 -5.63 -7.28 -11.89
C THR A 38 -4.51 -7.77 -10.97
N TYR A 39 -4.14 -6.97 -9.97
CA TYR A 39 -3.09 -7.32 -9.01
C TYR A 39 -3.61 -7.93 -7.70
N GLY A 40 -4.89 -8.30 -7.63
CA GLY A 40 -5.48 -8.99 -6.48
C GLY A 40 -5.59 -8.13 -5.22
N ILE A 41 -5.61 -6.81 -5.34
CA ILE A 41 -5.64 -5.87 -4.20
C ILE A 41 -6.97 -5.10 -4.05
N LEU A 42 -7.91 -5.28 -4.98
CA LEU A 42 -9.16 -4.51 -5.03
C LEU A 42 -9.92 -4.50 -3.69
N ASP A 43 -10.20 -5.68 -3.12
CA ASP A 43 -10.99 -5.78 -1.89
C ASP A 43 -10.29 -5.09 -0.71
N ALA A 44 -8.96 -5.21 -0.62
CA ALA A 44 -8.17 -4.56 0.43
C ALA A 44 -8.17 -3.03 0.26
N VAL A 45 -8.04 -2.53 -0.96
CA VAL A 45 -8.12 -1.10 -1.25
C VAL A 45 -9.53 -0.56 -0.96
N GLN A 46 -10.58 -1.31 -1.27
CA GLN A 46 -11.96 -0.93 -0.95
C GLN A 46 -12.21 -0.84 0.56
N ARG A 47 -11.75 -1.82 1.35
CA ARG A 47 -11.85 -1.74 2.82
C ARG A 47 -11.03 -0.58 3.39
N ALA A 48 -9.84 -0.32 2.86
CA ALA A 48 -9.02 0.82 3.27
C ALA A 48 -9.73 2.14 2.95
N TYR A 49 -10.42 2.21 1.80
CA TYR A 49 -11.24 3.36 1.40
C TYR A 49 -12.40 3.61 2.38
N GLU A 50 -13.11 2.58 2.80
CA GLU A 50 -14.18 2.71 3.80
C GLU A 50 -13.65 3.22 5.14
N LYS A 51 -12.50 2.71 5.58
CA LYS A 51 -11.85 3.13 6.83
C LYS A 51 -11.45 4.61 6.79
N ILE A 52 -10.76 5.05 5.74
CA ILE A 52 -10.34 6.46 5.64
C ILE A 52 -11.54 7.39 5.52
N CYS A 53 -12.63 6.99 4.83
CA CYS A 53 -13.84 7.82 4.76
C CYS A 53 -14.47 8.08 6.13
N LYS A 54 -14.37 7.12 7.06
CA LYS A 54 -14.86 7.27 8.44
C LYS A 54 -13.96 8.16 9.31
N SER A 55 -12.65 8.15 9.03
CA SER A 55 -11.63 8.81 9.87
C SER A 55 -11.11 10.15 9.32
N GLU A 56 -11.34 10.47 8.04
CA GLU A 56 -10.72 11.62 7.35
C GLU A 56 -10.97 12.95 8.05
N THR A 57 -12.20 13.23 8.46
CA THR A 57 -12.56 14.49 9.14
C THR A 57 -11.78 14.67 10.44
N LEU A 58 -11.58 13.58 11.19
CA LEU A 58 -10.82 13.60 12.44
C LEU A 58 -9.33 13.78 12.17
N LEU A 59 -8.80 13.08 11.17
CA LEU A 59 -7.39 13.16 10.78
C LEU A 59 -6.98 14.56 10.29
N LYS A 60 -7.82 15.21 9.47
CA LYS A 60 -7.58 16.58 9.02
C LYS A 60 -7.61 17.59 10.16
N ARG A 61 -8.39 17.31 11.21
CA ARG A 61 -8.51 18.20 12.37
C ARG A 61 -7.41 18.00 13.40
N PHE A 62 -6.87 16.79 13.52
CA PHE A 62 -5.86 16.44 14.51
C PHE A 62 -4.72 15.58 13.90
N PRO A 63 -3.92 16.14 12.99
CA PRO A 63 -2.94 15.36 12.23
C PRO A 63 -1.71 14.89 13.04
N ILE A 64 -1.39 15.52 14.18
CA ILE A 64 -0.12 15.30 14.90
C ILE A 64 -0.31 14.70 16.30
N ASP A 65 -1.46 14.90 16.95
CA ASP A 65 -1.62 14.61 18.39
C ASP A 65 -2.29 13.27 18.73
N TYR A 66 -2.71 12.49 17.74
CA TYR A 66 -3.43 11.24 17.98
C TYR A 66 -2.96 10.10 17.09
N THR A 67 -1.96 9.37 17.55
CA THR A 67 -1.52 8.09 16.96
C THR A 67 -2.63 7.03 16.89
N PHE A 68 -3.74 7.19 17.63
CA PHE A 68 -4.92 6.32 17.55
C PHE A 68 -5.88 6.67 16.39
N LEU A 69 -5.76 7.85 15.75
CA LEU A 69 -6.71 8.29 14.71
C LEU A 69 -6.38 7.78 13.30
N HIS A 70 -5.24 7.14 13.10
CA HIS A 70 -4.91 6.54 11.81
C HIS A 70 -5.88 5.38 11.54
N PRO A 71 -6.48 5.29 10.34
CA PRO A 71 -7.28 4.12 10.02
C PRO A 71 -6.37 2.90 10.11
N GLU A 72 -6.83 1.86 10.79
CA GLU A 72 -6.06 0.62 10.90
C GLU A 72 -5.68 0.12 9.50
N PRO A 73 -4.41 -0.25 9.26
CA PRO A 73 -3.98 -0.70 7.94
C PRO A 73 -4.77 -1.93 7.52
N GLU A 74 -5.20 -1.94 6.27
CA GLU A 74 -5.67 -3.15 5.62
C GLU A 74 -4.48 -4.03 5.30
N ILE A 75 -4.56 -5.27 5.76
CA ILE A 75 -3.52 -6.27 5.58
C ILE A 75 -4.05 -7.29 4.60
N LEU A 76 -3.27 -7.56 3.57
CA LEU A 76 -3.51 -8.65 2.64
C LEU A 76 -2.26 -9.52 2.50
N VAL A 77 -2.47 -10.80 2.22
CA VAL A 77 -1.38 -11.75 1.98
C VAL A 77 -1.51 -12.23 0.54
N LEU A 78 -0.47 -11.97 -0.25
CA LEU A 78 -0.40 -12.36 -1.66
C LEU A 78 0.71 -13.38 -1.89
N LYS A 79 0.59 -14.15 -2.97
CA LYS A 79 1.67 -15.05 -3.39
C LYS A 79 2.83 -14.23 -3.97
N ARG A 80 4.03 -14.78 -3.87
CA ARG A 80 5.26 -14.19 -4.41
C ARG A 80 5.12 -13.66 -5.83
N ASN A 81 4.60 -14.46 -6.75
CA ASN A 81 4.49 -14.08 -8.16
C ASN A 81 3.53 -12.89 -8.37
N ASP A 82 2.45 -12.82 -7.59
CA ASP A 82 1.48 -11.72 -7.67
C ASP A 82 2.10 -10.42 -7.13
N VAL A 83 2.85 -10.53 -6.03
CA VAL A 83 3.59 -9.38 -5.46
C VAL A 83 4.67 -8.88 -6.43
N LEU A 84 5.44 -9.77 -7.05
CA LEU A 84 6.43 -9.37 -8.05
C LEU A 84 5.79 -8.64 -9.23
N SER A 85 4.62 -9.07 -9.67
CA SER A 85 3.87 -8.43 -10.75
C SER A 85 3.36 -7.04 -10.34
N LEU A 86 2.82 -6.91 -9.13
CA LEU A 86 2.39 -5.63 -8.56
C LEU A 86 3.56 -4.64 -8.43
N ILE A 87 4.71 -5.11 -7.96
CA ILE A 87 5.89 -4.27 -7.77
C ILE A 87 6.43 -3.78 -9.09
N LYS A 88 6.52 -4.67 -10.09
CA LYS A 88 6.93 -4.29 -11.43
C LYS A 88 6.03 -3.16 -11.97
N PHE A 89 4.72 -3.30 -11.82
CA PHE A 89 3.75 -2.27 -12.19
C PHE A 89 4.00 -0.93 -11.47
N ILE A 90 4.22 -0.96 -10.16
CA ILE A 90 4.50 0.25 -9.37
C ILE A 90 5.80 0.91 -9.82
N LYS A 91 6.87 0.13 -10.02
CA LYS A 91 8.18 0.62 -10.45
C LYS A 91 8.12 1.26 -11.83
N GLU A 92 7.40 0.65 -12.77
CA GLU A 92 7.21 1.19 -14.13
C GLU A 92 6.49 2.54 -14.13
N ARG A 93 5.64 2.82 -13.13
CA ARG A 93 4.91 4.10 -13.01
C ARG A 93 5.65 5.17 -12.21
N THR A 94 6.34 4.78 -11.16
CA THR A 94 6.85 5.71 -10.14
C THR A 94 8.37 5.80 -10.10
N ASN A 95 9.07 4.82 -10.69
CA ASN A 95 10.50 4.58 -10.50
C ASN A 95 10.93 4.36 -9.03
N ILE A 96 9.98 4.01 -8.16
CA ILE A 96 10.21 3.77 -6.73
C ILE A 96 10.19 2.27 -6.46
N ASP A 97 11.10 1.83 -5.60
CA ASP A 97 11.23 0.45 -5.15
C ASP A 97 10.37 0.21 -3.88
N PRO A 98 9.19 -0.46 -3.99
CA PRO A 98 8.25 -0.61 -2.87
C PRO A 98 8.78 -1.48 -1.73
N TYR A 99 9.93 -2.14 -1.91
CA TYR A 99 10.63 -2.87 -0.86
C TYR A 99 11.46 -1.95 0.06
N LYS A 100 11.82 -0.76 -0.41
CA LYS A 100 12.67 0.18 0.34
C LYS A 100 11.87 1.26 1.03
N GLU A 101 10.80 1.70 0.39
CA GLU A 101 9.94 2.77 0.89
C GLU A 101 8.47 2.52 0.53
N PRO A 102 7.52 2.98 1.37
CA PRO A 102 6.11 2.96 1.03
C PRO A 102 5.82 3.81 -0.22
N VAL A 103 4.87 3.35 -1.02
CA VAL A 103 4.45 4.07 -2.24
C VAL A 103 3.07 4.67 -2.01
N SER A 104 2.92 5.97 -2.34
CA SER A 104 1.65 6.68 -2.22
C SER A 104 0.85 6.61 -3.51
N PHE A 105 -0.46 6.38 -3.40
CA PHE A 105 -1.34 6.33 -4.57
C PHE A 105 -2.70 6.94 -4.29
N THR A 106 -3.31 7.50 -5.33
CA THR A 106 -4.72 7.87 -5.31
C THR A 106 -5.57 6.69 -5.74
N TYR A 107 -6.60 6.38 -4.98
CA TYR A 107 -7.68 5.51 -5.41
C TYR A 107 -9.00 6.25 -5.20
N ARG A 108 -9.74 6.42 -6.31
CA ARG A 108 -10.91 7.31 -6.38
C ARG A 108 -10.53 8.74 -5.96
N SER A 109 -11.00 9.21 -4.80
CA SER A 109 -10.76 10.56 -4.29
C SER A 109 -9.89 10.62 -3.04
N LYS A 110 -9.24 9.51 -2.66
CA LYS A 110 -8.46 9.37 -1.43
C LYS A 110 -7.03 8.94 -1.72
N THR A 111 -6.12 9.35 -0.85
CA THR A 111 -4.71 8.94 -0.90
C THR A 111 -4.46 7.79 0.06
N PHE A 112 -3.61 6.86 -0.37
CA PHE A 112 -3.21 5.68 0.37
C PHE A 112 -1.70 5.51 0.31
N LEU A 113 -1.16 4.80 1.29
CA LEU A 113 0.21 4.28 1.29
C LEU A 113 0.17 2.76 1.20
N LEU A 114 1.01 2.20 0.34
CA LEU A 114 1.25 0.76 0.21
C LEU A 114 2.66 0.44 0.69
N SER A 115 2.79 -0.52 1.58
CA SER A 115 4.08 -1.04 2.04
C SER A 115 4.12 -2.56 2.07
N ILE A 116 5.28 -3.13 1.78
CA ILE A 116 5.51 -4.57 1.76
C ILE A 116 6.23 -4.99 3.05
N GLU A 117 5.71 -5.97 3.78
CA GLU A 117 6.34 -6.48 5.00
C GLU A 117 7.15 -7.76 4.72
N HIS A 118 8.35 -7.80 5.28
CA HIS A 118 9.35 -8.85 5.03
C HIS A 118 9.29 -10.04 5.99
N SER A 119 8.45 -10.03 7.03
CA SER A 119 8.33 -11.17 7.94
C SER A 119 6.92 -11.39 8.44
N CYS A 120 6.36 -12.56 8.14
CA CYS A 120 5.41 -13.22 9.03
C CYS A 120 6.26 -13.92 10.11
N GLY A 121 6.60 -13.17 11.16
CA GLY A 121 7.03 -13.74 12.44
C GLY A 121 5.79 -13.95 13.30
#